data_AF-A0A254S841-F1
#
_entry.id   AF-A0A254S841-F1
#
_cell.length_a   1.000
_cell.length_b   1.000
_cell.length_c   1.000
_cell.angle_alpha   90.00
_cell.angle_beta   90.00
_cell.angle_gamma   90.00
#
_symmetry.space_group_name_H-M   'P 1'
#
loop_
_entity.id
_entity.type
_entity.pdbx_description
1 polymer ?
#
loop_
_entity_poly.entity_id
_entity_poly.type
_entity_poly.pdbx_seq_one_letter_code
_entity_poly.pdbx_strand_id
1 'polypeptide(L)'
;MFRFVAITLLFASALWAKTEYFILPVQLHGVHSDYAKRIVALVKEYATIDGYAIVPKKDDCDYLLQIKLIREEVGVAVIIEKRNKDRKLVWNYGHIAYEPNDFIPIVSYVSRKIK
;
A
#
# COMPACT_ATOMS: atom_id res chain seq x y z
N MET A 1 41.97 25.09 -26.16
CA MET A 1 41.99 24.91 -24.69
C MET A 1 40.57 24.52 -24.28
N PHE A 2 40.30 23.23 -24.14
CA PHE A 2 38.98 22.69 -23.79
C PHE A 2 38.80 22.66 -22.27
N ARG A 3 37.61 23.05 -21.79
CA ARG A 3 36.84 22.31 -20.77
C ARG A 3 35.52 23.02 -20.44
N PHE A 4 34.48 22.69 -21.22
CA PHE A 4 33.12 22.64 -20.70
C PHE A 4 33.00 21.34 -19.90
N VAL A 5 33.00 21.42 -18.57
CA VAL A 5 32.74 20.25 -17.71
C VAL A 5 31.26 20.27 -17.32
N ALA A 6 30.49 19.59 -18.17
CA ALA A 6 29.39 18.69 -17.83
C ALA A 6 28.58 19.01 -16.54
N ILE A 7 27.55 19.85 -16.67
CA ILE A 7 26.38 19.88 -15.78
C ILE A 7 25.46 18.70 -16.15
N THR A 8 25.91 17.46 -15.92
CA THR A 8 25.11 16.26 -16.17
C THR A 8 25.41 15.20 -15.11
N LEU A 9 25.02 15.47 -13.88
CA LEU A 9 25.12 14.50 -12.77
C LEU A 9 24.03 14.74 -11.72
N LEU A 10 22.78 14.97 -12.15
CA LEU A 10 21.65 15.11 -11.22
C LEU A 10 20.37 14.36 -11.61
N PHE A 11 20.37 13.58 -12.70
CA PHE A 11 19.15 12.91 -13.20
C PHE A 11 19.14 11.38 -13.14
N ALA A 12 20.08 10.74 -12.45
CA ALA A 12 20.12 9.28 -12.33
C ALA A 12 19.44 8.72 -11.05
N SER A 13 19.07 9.55 -10.08
CA SER A 13 18.47 9.08 -8.81
C SER A 13 16.97 8.74 -8.92
N ALA A 14 16.30 9.12 -10.00
CA ALA A 14 14.85 8.94 -10.14
C ALA A 14 14.43 7.49 -10.42
N LEU A 15 15.33 6.60 -10.84
CA LEU A 15 14.96 5.22 -11.22
C LEU A 15 14.85 4.24 -10.03
N TRP A 16 15.20 4.66 -8.81
CA TRP A 16 15.26 3.80 -7.62
C TRP A 16 14.47 4.35 -6.43
N ALA A 17 13.66 5.41 -6.63
CA ALA A 17 12.76 5.89 -5.59
C ALA A 17 11.64 4.87 -5.39
N LYS A 18 11.62 4.22 -4.22
CA LYS A 18 10.51 3.36 -3.81
C LYS A 18 9.24 4.20 -3.79
N THR A 19 8.13 3.70 -4.33
CA THR A 19 6.86 4.40 -4.22
C THR A 19 6.45 4.50 -2.75
N GLU A 20 6.14 5.71 -2.30
CA GLU A 20 5.84 6.02 -0.91
C GLU A 20 4.32 6.04 -0.68
N TYR A 21 3.86 5.31 0.34
CA TYR A 21 2.45 5.21 0.69
C TYR A 21 2.21 5.68 2.12
N PHE A 22 1.14 6.45 2.34
CA PHE A 22 0.64 6.75 3.67
C PHE A 22 -0.64 5.94 3.93
N ILE A 23 -0.66 5.17 5.00
CA ILE A 23 -1.83 4.38 5.39
C ILE A 23 -2.81 5.30 6.14
N LEU A 24 -4.00 5.48 5.56
CA LEU A 24 -5.10 6.19 6.21
C LEU A 24 -5.68 5.37 7.38
N PRO A 25 -6.38 6.00 8.34
CA PRO A 25 -7.11 5.27 9.38
C PRO A 25 -7.99 4.16 8.78
N VAL A 26 -7.86 2.95 9.32
CA VAL A 26 -8.62 1.79 8.86
C VAL A 26 -10.11 2.04 9.12
N GLN A 27 -10.94 1.86 8.10
CA GLN A 27 -12.39 1.95 8.24
C GLN A 27 -12.92 0.59 8.71
N LEU A 28 -13.65 0.58 9.82
CA LEU A 28 -14.22 -0.61 10.41
C LEU A 28 -15.75 -0.54 10.35
N HIS A 29 -16.38 -1.59 9.85
CA HIS A 29 -17.83 -1.74 9.85
C HIS A 29 -18.21 -3.09 10.44
N GLY A 30 -18.66 -3.12 11.69
CA GLY A 30 -19.00 -4.37 12.38
C GLY A 30 -17.80 -5.27 12.73
N VAL A 31 -16.57 -4.74 12.66
CA VAL A 31 -15.31 -5.48 12.96
C VAL A 31 -14.64 -4.88 14.19
N HIS A 32 -14.08 -5.74 15.05
CA HIS A 32 -13.37 -5.32 16.26
C HIS A 32 -12.08 -4.52 15.93
N SER A 33 -11.73 -3.54 16.76
CA SER A 33 -10.61 -2.62 16.52
C SER A 33 -9.24 -3.30 16.45
N ASP A 34 -9.08 -4.45 17.10
CA ASP A 34 -7.79 -5.17 17.10
C ASP A 34 -7.38 -5.66 15.72
N TYR A 35 -8.35 -5.95 14.85
CA TYR A 35 -8.09 -6.31 13.46
C TYR A 35 -7.46 -5.17 12.67
N ALA A 36 -7.74 -3.90 13.02
CA ALA A 36 -7.13 -2.75 12.37
C ALA A 36 -5.61 -2.72 12.57
N LYS A 37 -5.13 -2.97 13.80
CA LYS A 37 -3.70 -3.00 14.10
C LYS A 37 -3.01 -4.15 13.36
N ARG A 38 -3.65 -5.32 13.35
CA ARG A 38 -3.12 -6.53 12.69
C ARG A 38 -3.00 -6.35 11.18
N ILE A 39 -4.04 -5.85 10.50
CA ILE A 39 -3.99 -5.66 9.04
C ILE A 39 -2.96 -4.61 8.64
N VAL A 40 -2.81 -3.53 9.42
CA VAL A 40 -1.79 -2.50 9.15
C VAL A 40 -0.38 -3.07 9.30
N ALA A 41 -0.13 -3.90 10.32
CA ALA A 41 1.16 -4.57 10.49
C ALA A 41 1.50 -5.48 9.30
N LEU A 42 0.54 -6.32 8.88
CA LEU A 42 0.70 -7.19 7.71
C LEU A 42 0.97 -6.37 6.44
N VAL A 43 0.17 -5.35 6.17
CA VAL A 43 0.34 -4.50 4.98
C VAL A 43 1.73 -3.83 4.95
N LYS A 44 2.26 -3.38 6.09
CA LYS A 44 3.62 -2.83 6.18
C LYS A 44 4.70 -3.86 5.85
N GLU A 45 4.54 -5.08 6.36
CA GLU A 45 5.45 -6.19 6.08
C GLU A 45 5.48 -6.52 4.58
N TYR A 46 4.31 -6.71 3.96
CA TYR A 46 4.20 -7.00 2.53
C TYR A 46 4.65 -5.84 1.64
N ALA A 47 4.35 -4.59 2.00
CA ALA A 47 4.80 -3.42 1.24
C ALA A 47 6.33 -3.36 1.16
N THR A 48 7.01 -3.73 2.25
CA THR A 48 8.48 -3.78 2.30
C THR A 48 9.04 -4.84 1.36
N ILE A 49 8.38 -6.00 1.28
CA ILE A 49 8.77 -7.12 0.39
C ILE A 49 8.62 -6.71 -1.09
N ASP A 50 7.54 -6.02 -1.45
CA ASP A 50 7.25 -5.60 -2.83
C ASP A 50 8.00 -4.32 -3.26
N GLY A 51 8.91 -3.81 -2.42
CA GLY A 51 9.75 -2.66 -2.75
C GLY A 51 9.06 -1.29 -2.57
N TYR A 52 7.93 -1.24 -1.86
CA TYR A 52 7.26 0.00 -1.48
C TYR A 52 7.72 0.50 -0.11
N ALA A 53 7.52 1.79 0.16
CA ALA A 53 7.79 2.37 1.48
C ALA A 53 6.49 2.87 2.12
N ILE A 54 6.28 2.54 3.40
CA ILE A 54 5.18 3.12 4.18
C ILE A 54 5.72 4.28 5.01
N VAL A 55 5.27 5.49 4.72
CA VAL A 55 5.75 6.72 5.37
C VAL A 55 4.86 7.13 6.55
N PRO A 56 5.42 7.76 7.59
CA PRO A 56 4.67 8.16 8.79
C PRO A 56 3.85 9.44 8.62
N LYS A 57 4.15 10.25 7.60
CA LYS A 57 3.47 11.51 7.32
C LYS A 57 2.79 11.47 5.96
N LYS A 58 1.61 12.08 5.88
CA LYS A 58 0.81 12.11 4.66
C LYS A 58 1.46 12.95 3.56
N ASP A 59 2.18 14.00 3.92
CA ASP A 59 2.76 14.92 2.94
C ASP A 59 3.94 14.29 2.17
N ASP A 60 4.59 13.32 2.81
CA ASP A 60 5.75 12.57 2.30
C ASP A 60 5.35 11.32 1.49
N CYS A 61 4.08 11.15 1.10
CA CYS A 61 3.67 10.00 0.30
C CYS A 61 3.41 10.37 -1.16
N ASP A 62 3.51 9.39 -2.06
CA ASP A 62 3.00 9.48 -3.43
C ASP A 62 1.50 9.14 -3.48
N TYR A 63 1.09 8.15 -2.69
CA TYR A 63 -0.27 7.62 -2.66
C TYR A 63 -0.81 7.42 -1.25
N LEU A 64 -2.13 7.50 -1.14
CA LEU A 64 -2.87 7.16 0.08
C LEU A 64 -3.35 5.72 -0.03
N LEU A 65 -3.15 4.95 1.04
CA LEU A 65 -3.68 3.58 1.14
C LEU A 65 -4.84 3.58 2.13
N GLN A 66 -6.07 3.34 1.64
CA GLN A 66 -7.24 3.19 2.49
C GLN A 66 -7.55 1.69 2.66
N ILE A 67 -7.57 1.23 3.90
CA ILE A 67 -7.99 -0.14 4.24
C ILE A 67 -9.40 -0.06 4.84
N LYS A 68 -10.28 -0.96 4.42
CA LYS A 68 -11.64 -1.12 4.96
C LYS A 68 -11.85 -2.57 5.37
N LEU A 69 -12.39 -2.77 6.56
CA LEU A 69 -12.79 -4.08 7.08
C LEU A 69 -14.30 -4.04 7.36
N ILE A 70 -15.06 -4.88 6.65
CA ILE A 70 -16.52 -4.91 6.73
C ILE A 70 -16.95 -6.31 7.14
N ARG A 71 -17.73 -6.43 8.21
CA ARG A 71 -18.29 -7.70 8.65
C ARG A 71 -19.42 -8.08 7.72
N GLU A 72 -19.28 -9.24 7.10
CA GLU A 72 -20.28 -9.89 6.25
C GLU A 72 -20.83 -11.13 6.98
N GLU A 73 -21.89 -11.73 6.45
CA GLU A 73 -22.51 -12.93 7.02
C GLU A 73 -21.51 -14.09 7.17
N VAL A 74 -20.64 -14.25 6.15
CA VAL A 74 -19.71 -15.38 6.04
C VAL A 74 -18.29 -15.08 6.52
N GLY A 75 -17.96 -13.83 6.84
CA GLY A 75 -16.57 -13.46 7.17
C GLY A 75 -16.35 -11.95 7.27
N VAL A 76 -15.12 -11.51 7.03
CA VAL A 76 -14.75 -10.09 6.98
C VAL A 76 -14.24 -9.73 5.60
N ALA A 77 -14.94 -8.85 4.89
CA ALA A 77 -14.43 -8.29 3.65
C ALA A 77 -13.28 -7.31 3.96
N VAL A 78 -12.10 -7.62 3.41
CA VAL A 78 -10.90 -6.79 3.46
C VAL A 78 -10.77 -6.07 2.13
N ILE A 79 -10.86 -4.75 2.14
CA ILE A 79 -10.74 -3.92 0.93
C ILE A 79 -9.54 -2.99 1.10
N ILE A 80 -8.64 -2.98 0.12
CA ILE A 80 -7.46 -2.12 0.07
C ILE A 80 -7.60 -1.24 -1.16
N GLU A 81 -7.60 0.07 -0.96
CA GLU A 81 -7.73 1.06 -2.01
C GLU A 81 -6.46 1.91 -2.09
N LYS A 82 -5.87 1.95 -3.28
CA LYS A 82 -4.87 2.95 -3.65
C LYS A 82 -5.60 4.21 -4.11
N ARG A 83 -5.35 5.32 -3.46
CA ARG A 83 -5.90 6.63 -3.77
C ARG A 83 -4.78 7.64 -4.07
N ASN A 84 -5.04 8.59 -4.95
CA ASN A 84 -4.13 9.71 -5.16
C ASN A 84 -4.24 10.73 -4.00
N LYS A 85 -3.41 11.78 -4.02
CA LYS A 85 -3.42 12.83 -2.97
C LYS A 85 -4.77 13.55 -2.83
N ASP A 86 -5.53 13.66 -3.92
CA ASP A 86 -6.90 14.21 -3.94
C ASP A 86 -7.97 13.23 -3.45
N ARG A 87 -7.55 12.07 -2.91
CA ARG A 87 -8.40 10.96 -2.45
C ARG A 87 -9.20 10.28 -3.56
N LYS A 88 -8.93 10.54 -4.84
CA LYS A 88 -9.55 9.79 -5.94
C LYS A 88 -9.02 8.36 -5.97
N LEU A 89 -9.91 7.41 -6.24
CA LEU A 89 -9.55 6.00 -6.35
C LEU A 89 -8.72 5.78 -7.62
N VAL A 90 -7.55 5.15 -7.45
CA VAL A 90 -6.67 4.76 -8.55
C VAL A 90 -6.80 3.26 -8.81
N TRP A 91 -6.84 2.47 -7.74
CA TRP A 91 -6.96 1.02 -7.81
C TRP A 91 -7.57 0.49 -6.52
N ASN A 92 -8.29 -0.63 -6.60
CA ASN A 92 -8.76 -1.36 -5.42
C ASN A 92 -8.50 -2.86 -5.57
N TYR A 93 -8.43 -3.51 -4.42
CA TYR A 93 -8.43 -4.95 -4.28
C TYR A 93 -9.29 -5.31 -3.07
N GLY A 94 -10.03 -6.41 -3.17
CA GLY A 94 -10.84 -6.90 -2.07
C GLY A 94 -10.95 -8.41 -2.06
N HIS A 95 -11.00 -8.98 -0.87
CA HIS A 95 -11.29 -10.40 -0.64
C HIS A 95 -12.02 -10.59 0.69
N ILE A 96 -12.59 -11.77 0.89
CA ILE A 96 -13.22 -12.15 2.15
C ILE A 96 -12.22 -12.98 2.96
N ALA A 97 -11.98 -12.55 4.19
CA ALA A 97 -11.28 -13.31 5.20
C ALA A 97 -12.30 -14.13 6.01
N TYR A 98 -12.24 -15.46 5.89
CA TYR A 98 -13.09 -16.38 6.65
C TYR A 98 -12.45 -16.70 8.01
N GLU A 99 -11.11 -16.75 8.03
CA GLU A 99 -10.29 -16.97 9.21
C GLU A 99 -9.37 -15.78 9.53
N PRO A 100 -8.87 -15.65 10.78
CA PRO A 100 -7.90 -14.61 11.14
C PRO A 100 -6.61 -14.62 10.32
N ASN A 101 -6.26 -15.76 9.71
CA ASN A 101 -5.08 -15.90 8.85
C ASN A 101 -5.33 -15.48 7.41
N ASP A 102 -6.60 -15.34 6.99
CA ASP A 102 -6.97 -14.89 5.65
C ASP A 102 -6.85 -13.37 5.49
N PHE A 103 -6.43 -12.64 6.52
CA PHE A 103 -6.12 -11.21 6.45
C PHE A 103 -4.86 -10.91 5.62
N ILE A 104 -4.25 -11.90 4.98
CA ILE A 104 -3.11 -11.74 4.07
C ILE A 104 -3.54 -10.88 2.87
N PRO A 105 -2.95 -9.69 2.66
CA PRO A 105 -3.15 -8.97 1.43
C PRO A 105 -2.47 -9.73 0.29
N ILE A 106 -3.25 -10.18 -0.69
CA ILE A 106 -2.76 -10.89 -1.90
C ILE A 106 -2.11 -9.88 -2.86
N VAL A 107 -1.10 -9.13 -2.39
CA VAL A 107 -0.29 -8.27 -3.26
C VAL A 107 0.75 -9.12 -4.01
N SER A 108 1.09 -10.31 -3.49
CA SER A 108 2.13 -11.18 -4.06
C SER A 108 1.66 -12.19 -5.12
N TYR A 109 0.37 -12.53 -5.22
CA TYR A 109 -0.07 -13.63 -6.11
C TYR A 109 -0.33 -13.20 -7.56
N VAL A 110 -0.67 -11.93 -7.80
CA VAL A 110 -0.84 -11.41 -9.17
C VAL A 110 0.52 -11.15 -9.83
N SER A 111 1.51 -10.70 -9.07
CA SER A 111 2.88 -10.43 -9.56
C SER A 111 3.66 -11.70 -9.92
N ARG A 112 3.28 -12.88 -9.39
CA ARG A 112 3.94 -14.17 -9.71
C ARG A 112 3.37 -14.89 -10.93
N LYS A 113 2.22 -14.45 -11.47
CA LYS A 113 1.58 -15.10 -12.64
C LYS A 113 1.83 -14.40 -13.97
N ILE A 114 2.56 -13.28 -13.98
CA ILE A 114 3.05 -12.70 -15.23
C ILE A 114 4.48 -13.21 -15.42
N LYS A 115 4.59 -14.39 -16.05
CA LYS A 115 5.82 -14.93 -16.63
C LYS A 115 5.82 -14.65 -18.12
#